data_AF-A0A016WLQ3-F1
#
_entry.id   AF-A0A016WLQ3-F1
#
_cell.length_a   1.000
_cell.length_b   1.000
_cell.length_c   1.000
_cell.angle_alpha   90.00
_cell.angle_beta   90.00
_cell.angle_gamma   90.00
#
_symmetry.space_group_name_H-M   'P 1'
#
loop_
_entity.id
_entity.type
_entity.pdbx_description
1 polymer ?
#
loop_
_entity_poly.entity_id
_entity_poly.type
_entity_poly.pdbx_seq_one_letter_code
_entity_poly.pdbx_strand_id
1 'polypeptide(L)'
;MRIFFVALATITAYISAEKHVMMSILTNDAFLLPAMVLAHRLKMLNMTVPYVLLVTEKVSEESIAELESHNITVGRTSLLTVPHAKKAAKYHYTKLRLWSMTDYDVIMYLDLDILPLKDLTPFFQCGSFCATFRHSDKFNAGLLVLKPNVTVYKDLLEKASQLPTYDGGDQGFMNSYFDQLKFTPMFDHKHPNNQKYQSEQRRLSAEFNYDIGMYYINGGKLLVDPVIIHYTLGPLKPWIWWTTPLFDLNVHWSEARKEMEQQYDDPNPDLQLILFTLFTIVCASIFRKVVLIASRDYFRGDSLTSIEERTAHYIVVWLSFIIAFNLVPQTTHPFASWMYFITNLNILIICLSDTFVKIRLNNSTSNYAYPWLLEFSLNSVFLLISLAILALTPEFGTRAILAIICMISSLFIIPLICKKVLIECTDYSRYQLLPPLKKDYIH
;
A
#
# COMPACT_ATOMS: atom_id res chain seq x y z
N MET A 1 -16.65 -23.78 -59.46
CA MET A 1 -16.05 -22.49 -59.01
C MET A 1 -16.47 -22.07 -57.59
N ARG A 2 -17.72 -22.24 -57.15
CA ARG A 2 -18.16 -21.88 -55.77
C ARG A 2 -17.56 -22.73 -54.64
N ILE A 3 -17.23 -24.00 -54.89
CA ILE A 3 -16.66 -24.91 -53.87
C ILE A 3 -15.21 -24.54 -53.52
N PHE A 4 -14.45 -24.00 -54.47
CA PHE A 4 -13.07 -23.53 -54.23
C PHE A 4 -13.02 -22.25 -53.36
N PHE A 5 -14.01 -21.37 -53.47
CA PHE A 5 -14.08 -20.13 -52.66
C PHE A 5 -14.47 -20.39 -51.20
N VAL A 6 -15.32 -21.38 -50.92
CA VAL A 6 -15.69 -21.75 -49.55
C VAL A 6 -14.51 -22.43 -48.84
N ALA A 7 -13.78 -23.30 -49.54
CA ALA A 7 -12.58 -23.93 -49.00
C ALA A 7 -11.47 -22.92 -48.70
N LEU A 8 -11.26 -21.92 -49.57
CA LEU A 8 -10.28 -20.85 -49.33
C LEU A 8 -10.70 -19.95 -48.16
N ALA A 9 -11.99 -19.63 -48.02
CA ALA A 9 -12.53 -18.86 -46.89
C ALA A 9 -12.36 -19.58 -45.54
N THR A 10 -12.54 -20.91 -45.52
CA THR A 10 -12.29 -21.73 -44.32
C THR A 10 -10.81 -21.95 -44.03
N ILE A 11 -9.95 -21.94 -45.04
CA ILE A 11 -8.48 -22.01 -44.86
C ILE A 11 -7.93 -20.65 -44.40
N THR A 12 -8.51 -19.53 -44.84
CA THR A 12 -8.15 -18.18 -44.32
C THR A 12 -8.65 -17.93 -42.90
N ALA A 13 -9.70 -18.63 -42.43
CA ALA A 13 -10.14 -18.59 -41.04
C ALA A 13 -9.30 -19.51 -40.12
N TYR A 14 -8.36 -20.27 -40.70
CA TYR A 14 -7.31 -21.02 -39.99
C TYR A 14 -5.98 -20.26 -39.95
N ILE A 15 -6.00 -18.94 -40.16
CA ILE A 15 -5.00 -18.08 -39.52
C ILE A 15 -5.33 -18.17 -38.04
N SER A 16 -4.55 -18.97 -37.29
CA SER A 16 -4.65 -19.07 -35.83
C SER A 16 -4.85 -17.67 -35.28
N ALA A 17 -5.95 -17.44 -34.56
CA ALA A 17 -6.09 -16.20 -33.79
C ALA A 17 -4.80 -16.04 -32.96
N GLU A 18 -4.14 -14.88 -33.05
CA GLU A 18 -2.92 -14.64 -32.29
C GLU A 18 -3.19 -14.93 -30.81
N LYS A 19 -2.34 -15.76 -30.21
CA LYS A 19 -2.44 -16.16 -28.81
C LYS A 19 -1.85 -15.08 -27.93
N HIS A 20 -2.69 -14.10 -27.60
CA HIS A 20 -2.37 -13.05 -26.64
C HIS A 20 -2.62 -13.51 -25.22
N VAL A 21 -1.82 -13.02 -24.27
CA VAL A 21 -2.01 -13.30 -22.84
C VAL A 21 -1.53 -12.13 -21.99
N MET A 22 -2.24 -11.84 -20.90
CA MET A 22 -1.78 -10.98 -19.83
C MET A 22 -1.17 -11.83 -18.73
N MET A 23 -0.03 -11.40 -18.19
CA MET A 23 0.69 -12.15 -17.16
C MET A 23 1.19 -11.28 -16.04
N SER A 24 1.17 -11.82 -14.83
CA SER A 24 1.86 -11.26 -13.66
C SER A 24 2.67 -12.37 -12.98
N ILE A 25 3.63 -12.02 -12.12
CA ILE A 25 4.42 -12.99 -11.36
C ILE A 25 4.21 -12.75 -9.86
N LEU A 26 3.68 -13.75 -9.16
CA LEU A 26 3.60 -13.83 -7.71
C LEU A 26 4.79 -14.61 -7.16
N THR A 27 5.67 -13.91 -6.44
CA THR A 27 6.93 -14.49 -5.94
C THR A 27 6.85 -14.99 -4.50
N ASN A 28 5.86 -14.57 -3.73
CA ASN A 28 5.63 -14.99 -2.34
C ASN A 28 4.24 -14.53 -1.88
N ASP A 29 3.77 -15.08 -0.77
CA ASP A 29 2.42 -14.86 -0.23
C ASP A 29 2.16 -13.40 0.21
N ALA A 30 3.20 -12.58 0.47
CA ALA A 30 3.01 -11.19 0.89
C ALA A 30 2.37 -10.29 -0.21
N PHE A 31 2.36 -10.77 -1.46
CA PHE A 31 1.72 -10.09 -2.59
C PHE A 31 0.46 -10.81 -3.09
N LEU A 32 -0.11 -11.74 -2.30
CA LEU A 32 -1.33 -12.46 -2.66
C LEU A 32 -2.51 -11.51 -2.86
N LEU A 33 -2.79 -10.66 -1.87
CA LEU A 33 -3.87 -9.67 -1.92
C LEU A 33 -3.79 -8.77 -3.17
N PRO A 34 -2.67 -8.09 -3.48
CA PRO A 34 -2.59 -7.29 -4.70
C PRO A 34 -2.73 -8.12 -5.99
N ALA A 35 -2.29 -9.38 -6.01
CA ALA A 35 -2.50 -10.27 -7.16
C ALA A 35 -3.98 -10.60 -7.40
N MET A 36 -4.73 -10.86 -6.33
CA MET A 36 -6.17 -11.11 -6.39
C MET A 36 -6.93 -9.85 -6.85
N VAL A 37 -6.59 -8.68 -6.29
CA VAL A 37 -7.21 -7.40 -6.67
C VAL A 37 -6.97 -7.07 -8.15
N LEU A 38 -5.75 -7.26 -8.65
CA LEU A 38 -5.44 -7.08 -10.07
C LEU A 38 -6.24 -8.03 -10.96
N ALA A 39 -6.30 -9.32 -10.60
CA ALA A 39 -7.06 -10.31 -11.35
C ALA A 39 -8.56 -9.98 -11.41
N HIS A 40 -9.14 -9.61 -10.27
CA HIS A 40 -10.52 -9.15 -10.19
C HIS A 40 -10.74 -7.89 -11.06
N ARG A 41 -9.82 -6.93 -11.01
CA ARG A 41 -9.94 -5.71 -11.81
C ARG A 41 -9.96 -5.99 -13.31
N LEU A 42 -9.10 -6.89 -13.80
CA LEU A 42 -9.09 -7.30 -15.21
C LEU A 42 -10.40 -7.97 -15.62
N LYS A 43 -11.01 -8.78 -14.74
CA LYS A 43 -12.33 -9.38 -14.97
C LYS A 43 -13.42 -8.33 -15.08
N MET A 44 -13.43 -7.32 -14.20
CA MET A 44 -14.40 -6.22 -14.21
C MET A 44 -14.31 -5.33 -15.46
N LEU A 45 -13.14 -5.28 -16.10
CA LEU A 45 -12.95 -4.60 -17.38
C LEU A 45 -13.41 -5.44 -18.58
N ASN A 46 -13.97 -6.64 -18.37
CA ASN A 46 -14.40 -7.57 -19.42
C ASN A 46 -13.30 -7.84 -20.46
N MET A 47 -12.05 -7.97 -19.99
CA MET A 47 -10.92 -8.25 -20.87
C MET A 47 -11.14 -9.56 -21.64
N THR A 48 -10.98 -9.50 -22.96
CA THR A 48 -11.13 -10.66 -23.86
C THR A 48 -9.89 -11.54 -23.90
N VAL A 49 -8.73 -10.96 -23.58
CA VAL A 49 -7.44 -11.65 -23.49
C VAL A 49 -7.35 -12.38 -22.15
N PRO A 50 -6.91 -13.65 -22.12
CA PRO A 50 -6.76 -14.40 -20.87
C PRO A 50 -5.68 -13.80 -19.96
N TYR A 51 -5.90 -13.91 -18.65
CA TYR A 51 -4.94 -13.54 -17.62
C TYR A 51 -4.39 -14.78 -16.91
N VAL A 52 -3.06 -14.89 -16.81
CA VAL A 52 -2.35 -15.98 -16.13
C VAL A 52 -1.44 -15.42 -15.05
N LEU A 53 -1.62 -15.89 -13.81
CA LEU A 53 -0.74 -15.55 -12.70
C LEU A 53 0.34 -16.61 -12.55
N LEU A 54 1.59 -16.24 -12.80
CA LEU A 54 2.74 -17.13 -12.63
C LEU A 54 3.16 -17.15 -11.16
N VAL A 55 3.17 -18.31 -10.52
CA VAL A 55 3.58 -18.48 -9.12
C VAL A 55 4.93 -19.20 -9.04
N THR A 56 5.79 -18.72 -8.15
CA THR A 56 7.10 -19.36 -7.87
C THR A 56 6.99 -20.43 -6.79
N GLU A 57 8.07 -21.19 -6.58
CA GLU A 57 8.16 -22.20 -5.52
C GLU A 57 8.03 -21.67 -4.07
N LYS A 58 8.00 -20.34 -3.87
CA LYS A 58 7.85 -19.69 -2.56
C LYS A 58 6.40 -19.33 -2.20
N VAL A 59 5.46 -19.53 -3.13
CA VAL A 59 4.04 -19.33 -2.87
C VAL A 59 3.47 -20.61 -2.27
N SER A 60 2.73 -20.51 -1.17
CA SER A 60 2.16 -21.68 -0.51
C SER A 60 1.03 -22.31 -1.33
N GLU A 61 0.80 -23.62 -1.15
CA GLU A 61 -0.32 -24.31 -1.80
C GLU A 61 -1.68 -23.79 -1.32
N GLU A 62 -1.75 -23.24 -0.10
CA GLU A 62 -2.94 -22.56 0.42
C GLU A 62 -3.26 -21.30 -0.40
N SER A 63 -2.26 -20.42 -0.60
CA SER A 63 -2.40 -19.24 -1.48
C SER A 63 -2.81 -19.63 -2.90
N ILE A 64 -2.30 -20.75 -3.42
CA ILE A 64 -2.64 -21.21 -4.78
C ILE A 64 -4.08 -21.71 -4.83
N ALA A 65 -4.53 -22.47 -3.83
CA ALA A 65 -5.91 -22.90 -3.73
C ALA A 65 -6.88 -21.71 -3.60
N GLU A 66 -6.48 -20.65 -2.89
CA GLU A 66 -7.24 -19.40 -2.80
C GLU A 66 -7.31 -18.67 -4.15
N LEU A 67 -6.20 -18.58 -4.89
CA LEU A 67 -6.21 -18.02 -6.25
C LEU A 67 -7.16 -18.80 -7.19
N GLU A 68 -7.10 -20.12 -7.14
CA GLU A 68 -7.94 -20.99 -7.96
C GLU A 68 -9.42 -20.92 -7.58
N SER A 69 -9.76 -20.76 -6.29
CA SER A 69 -11.14 -20.56 -5.84
C SER A 69 -11.75 -19.27 -6.41
N HIS A 70 -10.91 -18.27 -6.69
CA HIS A 70 -11.26 -17.02 -7.35
C HIS A 70 -11.33 -17.11 -8.88
N ASN A 71 -11.20 -18.32 -9.45
CA ASN A 71 -11.09 -18.59 -10.89
C ASN A 71 -9.89 -17.88 -11.55
N ILE A 72 -8.79 -17.68 -10.82
CA ILE A 72 -7.56 -17.14 -11.38
C ILE A 72 -6.77 -18.30 -11.99
N THR A 73 -6.38 -18.17 -13.26
CA THR A 73 -5.55 -19.19 -13.91
C THR A 73 -4.12 -19.09 -13.39
N VAL A 74 -3.65 -20.15 -12.72
CA VAL A 74 -2.31 -20.19 -12.13
C VAL A 74 -1.34 -21.00 -13.02
N GLY A 75 -0.19 -20.42 -13.34
CA GLY A 75 0.92 -21.10 -14.00
C GLY A 75 2.11 -21.25 -13.07
N ARG A 76 2.81 -22.39 -13.08
CA ARG A 76 4.03 -22.56 -12.27
C ARG A 76 5.24 -22.00 -13.01
N THR A 77 6.10 -21.26 -12.31
CA THR A 77 7.41 -20.81 -12.81
C THR A 77 8.46 -21.00 -11.72
N SER A 78 9.74 -21.03 -12.10
CA SER A 78 10.83 -21.12 -11.13
C SER A 78 11.51 -19.77 -10.96
N LEU A 79 11.98 -19.47 -9.76
CA LEU A 79 12.71 -18.23 -9.54
C LEU A 79 13.95 -18.15 -10.48
N LEU A 80 14.21 -16.95 -11.02
CA LEU A 80 15.45 -16.67 -11.74
C LEU A 80 16.28 -15.66 -10.94
N THR A 81 17.52 -16.03 -10.61
CA THR A 81 18.47 -15.15 -9.91
C THR A 81 19.76 -15.02 -10.70
N VAL A 82 20.37 -13.84 -10.66
CA VAL A 82 21.67 -13.59 -11.28
C VAL A 82 22.73 -13.23 -10.23
N PRO A 83 24.02 -13.56 -10.42
CA PRO A 83 25.06 -13.38 -9.41
C PRO A 83 25.20 -11.95 -8.87
N HIS A 84 25.02 -10.94 -9.71
CA HIS A 84 25.15 -9.51 -9.35
C HIS A 84 23.84 -8.85 -8.90
N ALA A 85 22.72 -9.58 -8.84
CA ALA A 85 21.47 -8.99 -8.38
C ALA A 85 21.55 -8.63 -6.89
N LYS A 86 21.16 -7.39 -6.56
CA LYS A 86 21.01 -6.97 -5.15
C LYS A 86 20.01 -7.89 -4.47
N LYS A 87 20.24 -8.24 -3.19
CA LYS A 87 19.41 -9.17 -2.42
C LYS A 87 17.91 -8.87 -2.49
N ALA A 88 17.53 -7.59 -2.49
CA ALA A 88 16.15 -7.14 -2.59
C ALA A 88 15.52 -7.29 -4.00
N ALA A 89 16.34 -7.31 -5.06
CA ALA A 89 15.88 -7.33 -6.46
C ALA A 89 16.11 -8.69 -7.15
N LYS A 90 16.62 -9.69 -6.42
CA LYS A 90 16.88 -11.04 -6.95
C LYS A 90 15.65 -11.66 -7.61
N TYR A 91 14.46 -11.39 -7.07
CA TYR A 91 13.23 -11.98 -7.55
C TYR A 91 12.76 -11.41 -8.89
N HIS A 92 13.20 -10.19 -9.22
CA HIS A 92 12.64 -9.48 -10.37
C HIS A 92 13.14 -10.04 -11.71
N TYR A 93 14.32 -10.68 -11.72
CA TYR A 93 14.85 -11.31 -12.94
C TYR A 93 13.95 -12.45 -13.45
N THR A 94 13.05 -12.98 -12.63
CA THR A 94 12.05 -13.99 -13.04
C THR A 94 11.22 -13.52 -14.24
N LYS A 95 11.00 -12.21 -14.41
CA LYS A 95 10.33 -11.62 -15.59
C LYS A 95 11.02 -11.99 -16.91
N LEU A 96 12.33 -12.23 -16.93
CA LEU A 96 13.03 -12.60 -18.16
C LEU A 96 12.50 -13.90 -18.76
N ARG A 97 11.91 -14.79 -17.95
CA ARG A 97 11.31 -16.05 -18.44
C ARG A 97 10.18 -15.84 -19.43
N LEU A 98 9.53 -14.68 -19.44
CA LEU A 98 8.45 -14.35 -20.37
C LEU A 98 8.92 -14.47 -21.83
N TRP A 99 10.19 -14.15 -22.13
CA TRP A 99 10.74 -14.33 -23.48
C TRP A 99 10.89 -15.79 -23.90
N SER A 100 10.85 -16.75 -22.97
CA SER A 100 10.90 -18.19 -23.29
C SER A 100 9.55 -18.83 -23.58
N MET A 101 8.44 -18.11 -23.33
CA MET A 101 7.08 -18.64 -23.40
C MET A 101 6.50 -18.55 -24.82
N THR A 102 7.11 -19.25 -25.78
CA THR A 102 6.76 -19.20 -27.21
C THR A 102 5.43 -19.87 -27.58
N ASP A 103 4.68 -20.39 -26.60
CA ASP A 103 3.31 -20.85 -26.80
C ASP A 103 2.33 -19.67 -27.02
N TYR A 104 2.78 -18.45 -26.74
CA TYR A 104 2.05 -17.21 -26.93
C TYR A 104 2.73 -16.32 -27.98
N ASP A 105 1.92 -15.58 -28.74
CA ASP A 105 2.39 -14.66 -29.76
C ASP A 105 2.76 -13.29 -29.18
N VAL A 106 1.98 -12.83 -28.19
CA VAL A 106 2.19 -11.55 -27.49
C VAL A 106 1.87 -11.72 -26.00
N ILE A 107 2.78 -11.26 -25.15
CA ILE A 107 2.60 -11.21 -23.70
C ILE A 107 2.54 -9.74 -23.27
N MET A 108 1.49 -9.39 -22.53
CA MET A 108 1.43 -8.16 -21.74
C MET A 108 1.73 -8.50 -20.28
N TYR A 109 2.90 -8.08 -19.81
CA TYR A 109 3.28 -8.23 -18.42
C TYR A 109 2.79 -7.06 -17.57
N LEU A 110 2.25 -7.36 -16.39
CA LEU A 110 1.77 -6.41 -15.39
C LEU A 110 2.44 -6.71 -14.04
N ASP A 111 3.08 -5.71 -13.43
CA ASP A 111 3.46 -5.80 -12.02
C ASP A 111 2.21 -5.81 -11.12
N LEU A 112 2.33 -6.43 -9.95
CA LEU A 112 1.20 -6.59 -9.01
C LEU A 112 0.81 -5.27 -8.30
N ASP A 113 1.61 -4.22 -8.43
CA ASP A 113 1.34 -2.87 -7.94
C ASP A 113 0.78 -1.95 -9.02
N ILE A 114 0.11 -2.53 -10.02
CA ILE A 114 -0.58 -1.84 -11.09
C ILE A 114 -2.10 -2.04 -10.97
N LEU A 115 -2.87 -1.02 -11.35
CA LEU A 115 -4.33 -1.08 -11.43
C LEU A 115 -4.82 -0.53 -12.78
N PRO A 116 -5.30 -1.41 -13.68
CA PRO A 116 -5.97 -1.00 -14.92
C PRO A 116 -7.30 -0.30 -14.64
N LEU A 117 -7.52 0.84 -15.30
CA LEU A 117 -8.75 1.62 -15.22
C LEU A 117 -9.63 1.45 -16.45
N LYS A 118 -9.04 1.09 -17.60
CA LYS A 118 -9.71 0.96 -18.91
C LYS A 118 -9.19 -0.29 -19.64
N ASP A 119 -9.87 -0.64 -20.74
CA ASP A 119 -9.49 -1.78 -21.61
C ASP A 119 -8.05 -1.64 -22.14
N LEU A 120 -7.31 -2.75 -22.09
CA LEU A 120 -5.90 -2.85 -22.50
C LEU A 120 -5.72 -3.52 -23.88
N THR A 121 -6.80 -4.00 -24.49
CA THR A 121 -6.76 -4.74 -25.76
C THR A 121 -6.04 -3.99 -26.91
N PRO A 122 -6.17 -2.65 -27.07
CA PRO A 122 -5.49 -1.93 -28.15
C PRO A 122 -3.95 -2.02 -28.13
N PHE A 123 -3.34 -2.38 -26.99
CA PHE A 123 -1.88 -2.34 -26.81
C PHE A 123 -1.15 -3.60 -27.25
N PHE A 124 -1.86 -4.70 -27.50
CA PHE A 124 -1.24 -5.95 -27.98
C PHE A 124 -0.59 -5.82 -29.36
N GLN A 125 -0.91 -4.75 -30.10
CA GLN A 125 -0.39 -4.49 -31.45
C GLN A 125 0.82 -3.54 -31.46
N CYS A 126 1.42 -3.25 -30.30
CA CYS A 126 2.46 -2.21 -30.22
C CYS A 126 3.81 -2.62 -30.86
N GLY A 127 4.14 -3.91 -30.95
CA GLY A 127 5.42 -4.37 -31.51
C GLY A 127 6.02 -5.61 -30.83
N SER A 128 7.32 -5.84 -31.08
CA SER A 128 8.15 -6.90 -30.49
C SER A 128 8.57 -6.63 -29.05
N PHE A 129 8.75 -5.35 -28.70
CA PHE A 129 8.96 -4.90 -27.32
C PHE A 129 8.48 -3.45 -27.15
N CYS A 130 7.66 -3.21 -26.13
CA CYS A 130 7.14 -1.89 -25.82
C CYS A 130 7.11 -1.67 -24.30
N ALA A 131 7.47 -0.45 -23.91
CA ALA A 131 7.42 -0.01 -22.52
C ALA A 131 7.19 1.51 -22.45
N THR A 132 6.73 1.96 -21.30
CA THR A 132 6.50 3.38 -21.02
C THR A 132 7.74 4.02 -20.42
N PHE A 133 8.14 5.17 -20.96
CA PHE A 133 9.23 5.98 -20.40
C PHE A 133 8.73 6.84 -19.26
N ARG A 134 9.55 6.95 -18.20
CA ARG A 134 9.31 7.93 -17.14
C ARG A 134 9.70 9.33 -17.65
N HIS A 135 9.79 10.30 -16.74
CA HIS A 135 10.35 11.63 -16.94
C HIS A 135 11.88 11.62 -17.15
N SER A 136 12.44 10.53 -17.67
CA SER A 136 13.87 10.28 -17.89
C SER A 136 14.10 9.50 -19.18
N ASP A 137 15.35 9.22 -19.53
CA ASP A 137 15.70 8.33 -20.66
C ASP A 137 15.58 6.83 -20.32
N LYS A 138 14.87 6.49 -19.22
CA LYS A 138 14.65 5.14 -18.74
C LYS A 138 13.17 4.76 -18.75
N PHE A 139 12.87 3.57 -19.23
CA PHE A 139 11.53 2.98 -19.17
C PHE A 139 11.27 2.28 -17.84
N ASN A 140 10.00 2.23 -17.47
CA ASN A 140 9.52 1.51 -16.31
C ASN A 140 9.17 0.07 -16.70
N ALA A 141 9.63 -0.91 -15.92
CA ALA A 141 9.46 -2.33 -16.21
C ALA A 141 8.21 -2.97 -15.58
N GLY A 142 7.30 -2.15 -15.05
CA GLY A 142 6.05 -2.61 -14.46
C GLY A 142 4.97 -2.97 -15.47
N LEU A 143 4.99 -2.34 -16.64
CA LEU A 143 4.20 -2.79 -17.78
C LEU A 143 5.11 -2.98 -18.98
N LEU A 144 5.08 -4.19 -19.54
CA LEU A 144 5.80 -4.55 -20.75
C LEU A 144 4.84 -5.22 -21.71
N VAL A 145 4.94 -4.91 -23.00
CA VAL A 145 4.33 -5.71 -24.06
C VAL A 145 5.46 -6.28 -24.89
N LEU A 146 5.50 -7.61 -25.06
CA LEU A 146 6.62 -8.28 -25.72
C LEU A 146 6.15 -9.46 -26.57
N LYS A 147 6.90 -9.77 -27.63
CA LYS A 147 6.80 -11.03 -28.36
C LYS A 147 7.84 -12.01 -27.81
N PRO A 148 7.44 -13.19 -27.30
CA PRO A 148 8.38 -14.20 -26.83
C PRO A 148 9.35 -14.62 -27.93
N ASN A 149 10.63 -14.79 -27.58
CA ASN A 149 11.67 -15.19 -28.50
C ASN A 149 12.81 -15.87 -27.73
N VAL A 150 13.01 -17.17 -27.95
CA VAL A 150 14.03 -17.97 -27.25
C VAL A 150 15.45 -17.47 -27.51
N THR A 151 15.74 -16.91 -28.68
CA THR A 151 17.05 -16.32 -28.99
C THR A 151 17.29 -15.07 -28.14
N VAL A 152 16.29 -14.18 -28.04
CA VAL A 152 16.35 -13.00 -27.17
C VAL A 152 16.45 -13.43 -25.70
N TYR A 153 15.71 -14.46 -25.29
CA TYR A 153 15.79 -15.00 -23.92
C TYR A 153 17.21 -15.47 -23.56
N LYS A 154 17.85 -16.26 -24.44
CA LYS A 154 19.22 -16.73 -24.21
C LYS A 154 20.21 -15.58 -24.11
N ASP A 155 20.10 -14.59 -24.99
CA ASP A 155 20.96 -13.39 -24.98
C ASP A 155 20.71 -12.51 -23.73
N LEU A 156 19.45 -12.40 -23.28
CA LEU A 156 19.11 -11.74 -22.00
C LEU A 156 19.81 -12.42 -20.83
N LEU A 157 19.77 -13.76 -20.75
CA LEU A 157 20.45 -14.50 -19.67
C LEU A 157 21.96 -14.34 -19.70
N GLU A 158 22.57 -14.40 -20.89
CA GLU A 158 24.01 -14.22 -21.06
C GLU A 158 24.46 -12.82 -20.62
N LYS A 159 23.70 -11.79 -20.98
CA LYS A 159 24.02 -10.39 -20.68
C LYS A 159 23.62 -9.95 -19.27
N ALA A 160 22.77 -10.70 -18.56
CA ALA A 160 22.26 -10.32 -17.24
C ALA A 160 23.36 -10.17 -16.17
N SER A 161 24.48 -10.87 -16.31
CA SER A 161 25.65 -10.69 -15.45
C SER A 161 26.71 -9.74 -16.00
N GLN A 162 26.56 -9.26 -17.24
CA GLN A 162 27.57 -8.47 -17.95
C GLN A 162 27.19 -6.99 -18.03
N LEU A 163 25.91 -6.69 -18.27
CA LEU A 163 25.45 -5.32 -18.46
C LEU A 163 25.25 -4.59 -17.11
N PRO A 164 25.48 -3.27 -17.08
CA PRO A 164 25.25 -2.49 -15.88
C PRO A 164 23.75 -2.43 -15.54
N THR A 165 23.43 -2.40 -14.25
CA THR A 165 22.07 -2.19 -13.75
C THR A 165 22.10 -1.07 -12.70
N TYR A 166 21.36 0.02 -12.95
CA TYR A 166 21.39 1.19 -12.06
C TYR A 166 20.67 0.94 -10.72
N ASP A 167 19.67 0.07 -10.70
CA ASP A 167 18.92 -0.28 -9.49
C ASP A 167 19.42 -1.60 -8.86
N GLY A 168 20.16 -2.42 -9.60
CA GLY A 168 20.57 -3.76 -9.17
C GLY A 168 19.50 -4.84 -9.44
N GLY A 169 18.43 -4.48 -10.14
CA GLY A 169 17.30 -5.33 -10.50
C GLY A 169 17.10 -5.48 -12.01
N ASP A 170 15.94 -6.01 -12.37
CA ASP A 170 15.47 -6.30 -13.72
C ASP A 170 15.29 -5.02 -14.54
N GLN A 171 14.70 -3.97 -13.98
CA GLN A 171 14.42 -2.73 -14.69
C GLN A 171 15.71 -2.05 -15.13
N GLY A 172 16.69 -1.93 -14.23
CA GLY A 172 18.00 -1.38 -14.56
C GLY A 172 18.72 -2.18 -15.63
N PHE A 173 18.65 -3.52 -15.55
CA PHE A 173 19.23 -4.40 -16.56
C PHE A 173 18.53 -4.27 -17.93
N MET A 174 17.20 -4.34 -17.97
CA MET A 174 16.42 -4.25 -19.21
C MET A 174 16.60 -2.89 -19.88
N ASN A 175 16.78 -1.81 -19.12
CA ASN A 175 17.12 -0.50 -19.68
C ASN A 175 18.50 -0.44 -20.33
N SER A 176 19.46 -1.24 -19.86
CA SER A 176 20.78 -1.38 -20.49
C SER A 176 20.74 -2.32 -21.70
N TYR A 177 19.89 -3.36 -21.66
CA TYR A 177 19.73 -4.31 -22.76
C TYR A 177 18.95 -3.71 -23.95
N PHE A 178 17.83 -3.04 -23.67
CA PHE A 178 16.98 -2.38 -24.66
C PHE A 178 17.29 -0.87 -24.76
N ASP A 179 18.57 -0.51 -24.85
CA ASP A 179 19.05 0.88 -24.80
C ASP A 179 18.56 1.75 -25.98
N GLN A 180 18.22 1.11 -27.10
CA GLN A 180 17.69 1.77 -28.30
C GLN A 180 16.20 2.12 -28.19
N LEU A 181 15.46 1.56 -27.22
CA LEU A 181 14.01 1.77 -27.13
C LEU A 181 13.63 3.26 -27.03
N LYS A 182 14.49 4.08 -26.39
CA LYS A 182 14.26 5.53 -26.24
C LYS A 182 14.20 6.30 -27.57
N PHE A 183 14.80 5.76 -28.63
CA PHE A 183 14.81 6.36 -29.96
C PHE A 183 13.67 5.87 -30.87
N THR A 184 12.86 4.92 -30.40
CA THR A 184 11.75 4.36 -31.19
C THR A 184 10.54 5.32 -31.22
N PRO A 185 9.69 5.22 -32.25
CA PRO A 185 8.45 6.00 -32.29
C PRO A 185 7.51 5.63 -31.15
N MET A 186 6.67 6.59 -30.74
CA MET A 186 5.57 6.31 -29.81
C MET A 186 4.47 5.54 -30.56
N PHE A 187 3.91 4.53 -29.92
CA PHE A 187 2.77 3.77 -30.45
C PHE A 187 1.49 4.62 -30.39
N ASP A 188 0.83 4.76 -31.54
CA ASP A 188 -0.49 5.38 -31.62
C ASP A 188 -1.57 4.31 -31.47
N HIS A 189 -2.07 4.15 -30.26
CA HIS A 189 -3.09 3.16 -29.92
C HIS A 189 -4.49 3.49 -30.44
N LYS A 190 -4.72 4.74 -30.88
CA LYS A 190 -6.01 5.13 -31.51
C LYS A 190 -6.07 4.63 -32.96
N HIS A 191 -4.90 4.43 -33.58
CA HIS A 191 -4.77 3.93 -34.94
C HIS A 191 -3.78 2.76 -35.00
N PRO A 192 -4.04 1.64 -34.30
CA PRO A 192 -3.04 0.60 -34.10
C PRO A 192 -2.59 -0.04 -35.43
N ASN A 193 -3.49 -0.13 -36.41
CA ASN A 193 -3.23 -0.62 -37.77
C ASN A 193 -2.57 0.40 -38.72
N ASN A 194 -2.46 1.68 -38.33
CA ASN A 194 -1.96 2.76 -39.19
C ASN A 194 -0.89 3.60 -38.48
N GLN A 195 0.21 2.94 -38.14
CA GLN A 195 1.35 3.60 -37.50
C GLN A 195 2.12 4.46 -38.52
N LYS A 196 2.36 5.73 -38.19
CA LYS A 196 3.11 6.67 -39.04
C LYS A 196 4.53 6.21 -39.36
N TYR A 197 5.18 5.52 -38.42
CA TYR A 197 6.55 5.04 -38.55
C TYR A 197 6.60 3.52 -38.35
N GLN A 198 7.30 2.84 -39.26
CA GLN A 198 7.60 1.42 -39.11
C GLN A 198 8.66 1.22 -38.03
N SER A 199 8.36 0.35 -37.07
CA SER A 199 9.32 -0.06 -36.04
C SER A 199 8.87 -1.38 -35.44
N GLU A 200 9.83 -2.23 -35.10
CA GLU A 200 9.53 -3.45 -34.35
C GLU A 200 9.29 -3.12 -32.87
N GLN A 201 10.08 -2.22 -32.29
CA GLN A 201 9.95 -1.80 -30.89
C GLN A 201 9.31 -0.41 -30.83
N ARG A 202 8.52 -0.13 -29.79
CA ARG A 202 7.85 1.17 -29.65
C ARG A 202 7.80 1.67 -28.21
N ARG A 203 7.81 2.99 -28.05
CA ARG A 203 7.49 3.61 -26.75
C ARG A 203 5.99 3.65 -26.55
N LEU A 204 5.56 3.41 -25.32
CA LEU A 204 4.18 3.60 -24.91
C LEU A 204 4.00 4.98 -24.28
N SER A 205 2.80 5.55 -24.44
CA SER A 205 2.38 6.77 -23.73
C SER A 205 2.42 6.58 -22.21
N ALA A 206 2.56 7.69 -21.48
CA ALA A 206 2.55 7.71 -20.01
C ALA A 206 1.22 7.21 -19.42
N GLU A 207 0.13 7.24 -20.18
CA GLU A 207 -1.18 6.77 -19.74
C GLU A 207 -1.22 5.25 -19.46
N PHE A 208 -0.33 4.47 -20.07
CA PHE A 208 -0.26 2.99 -19.94
C PHE A 208 0.49 2.51 -18.71
N ASN A 209 1.23 3.40 -18.07
CA ASN A 209 2.01 3.05 -16.90
C ASN A 209 2.19 4.34 -16.08
N TYR A 210 1.05 4.87 -15.63
CA TYR A 210 1.01 6.20 -15.03
C TYR A 210 1.63 6.16 -13.63
N ASP A 211 2.78 6.80 -13.50
CA ASP A 211 3.57 6.87 -12.28
C ASP A 211 2.91 7.80 -11.26
N ILE A 212 2.37 7.24 -10.16
CA ILE A 212 1.74 8.06 -9.11
C ILE A 212 2.70 9.06 -8.47
N GLY A 213 4.02 8.81 -8.50
CA GLY A 213 5.01 9.76 -8.01
C GLY A 213 4.93 11.09 -8.76
N MET A 214 4.64 11.05 -10.07
CA MET A 214 4.47 12.25 -10.88
C MET A 214 3.21 13.03 -10.49
N TYR A 215 2.12 12.34 -10.16
CA TYR A 215 0.90 12.98 -9.68
C TYR A 215 1.13 13.77 -8.40
N TYR A 216 1.81 13.15 -7.43
CA TYR A 216 2.06 13.75 -6.12
C TYR A 216 3.09 14.88 -6.17
N ILE A 217 4.16 14.74 -6.96
CA ILE A 217 5.14 15.81 -7.18
C ILE A 217 4.50 16.99 -7.93
N ASN A 218 3.53 16.73 -8.79
CA ASN A 218 2.79 17.76 -9.54
C ASN A 218 1.58 18.31 -8.77
N GLY A 219 1.60 18.27 -7.43
CA GLY A 219 0.59 18.90 -6.58
C GLY A 219 -0.80 18.25 -6.63
N GLY A 220 -0.90 16.98 -7.03
CA GLY A 220 -2.18 16.28 -7.15
C GLY A 220 -2.91 16.54 -8.48
N LYS A 221 -2.17 16.89 -9.53
CA LYS A 221 -2.73 17.08 -10.88
C LYS A 221 -2.25 16.01 -11.84
N LEU A 222 -3.20 15.30 -12.45
CA LEU A 222 -2.92 14.34 -13.52
C LEU A 222 -2.31 15.04 -14.74
N LEU A 223 -1.19 14.51 -15.24
CA LEU A 223 -0.53 15.01 -16.46
C LEU A 223 -1.21 14.47 -17.72
N VAL A 224 -1.76 13.27 -17.64
CA VAL A 224 -2.53 12.59 -18.67
C VAL A 224 -3.65 11.81 -17.98
N ASP A 225 -4.72 11.50 -18.72
CA ASP A 225 -5.81 10.64 -18.24
C ASP A 225 -5.34 9.17 -18.23
N PRO A 226 -5.13 8.55 -17.06
CA PRO A 226 -4.49 7.24 -16.97
C PRO A 226 -5.40 6.12 -17.49
N VAL A 227 -4.83 5.23 -18.30
CA VAL A 227 -5.40 3.91 -18.62
C VAL A 227 -5.04 2.93 -17.51
N ILE A 228 -3.86 3.10 -16.92
CA ILE A 228 -3.32 2.29 -15.84
C ILE A 228 -2.69 3.21 -14.79
N ILE A 229 -2.97 2.97 -13.51
CA ILE A 229 -2.23 3.55 -12.38
C ILE A 229 -1.15 2.56 -11.94
N HIS A 230 0.10 3.01 -11.82
CA HIS A 230 1.19 2.22 -11.24
C HIS A 230 1.63 2.85 -9.92
N TYR A 231 1.46 2.09 -8.83
CA TYR A 231 1.81 2.49 -7.46
C TYR A 231 3.33 2.39 -7.18
N THR A 232 4.12 3.19 -7.90
CA THR A 232 5.60 3.17 -7.94
C THR A 232 6.32 3.59 -6.65
N LEU A 233 5.61 4.18 -5.68
CA LEU A 233 6.21 4.67 -4.44
C LEU A 233 6.50 3.52 -3.47
N GLY A 234 7.77 3.09 -3.41
CA GLY A 234 8.25 1.82 -2.82
C GLY A 234 7.79 1.44 -1.40
N PRO A 235 7.59 2.36 -0.43
CA PRO A 235 7.00 2.02 0.87
C PRO A 235 5.51 2.43 1.01
N LEU A 236 4.91 3.00 -0.03
CA LEU A 236 3.60 3.67 -0.01
C LEU A 236 2.57 2.92 -0.87
N LYS A 237 2.53 1.59 -0.73
CA LYS A 237 1.62 0.74 -1.50
C LYS A 237 0.17 0.87 -1.02
N PRO A 238 -0.83 0.72 -1.91
CA PRO A 238 -2.23 0.99 -1.58
C PRO A 238 -2.85 -0.01 -0.59
N TRP A 239 -2.33 -1.24 -0.52
CA TRP A 239 -2.74 -2.23 0.50
C TRP A 239 -2.17 -1.97 1.89
N ILE A 240 -1.28 -0.98 2.04
CA ILE A 240 -0.73 -0.60 3.34
C ILE A 240 -1.68 0.40 4.00
N TRP A 241 -2.33 -0.03 5.07
CA TRP A 241 -3.44 0.68 5.74
C TRP A 241 -3.20 2.17 6.05
N TRP A 242 -1.98 2.55 6.42
CA TRP A 242 -1.68 3.93 6.84
C TRP A 242 -1.54 4.89 5.65
N THR A 243 -1.41 4.39 4.43
CA THR A 243 -1.19 5.21 3.23
C THR A 243 -2.48 5.88 2.75
N THR A 244 -3.63 5.23 2.89
CA THR A 244 -4.91 5.67 2.31
C THR A 244 -5.38 7.07 2.72
N PRO A 245 -5.25 7.51 3.99
CA PRO A 245 -5.67 8.87 4.35
C PRO A 245 -4.87 9.97 3.67
N LEU A 246 -3.66 9.68 3.20
CA LEU A 246 -2.76 10.67 2.60
C LEU A 246 -2.74 10.59 1.07
N PHE A 247 -2.74 9.38 0.51
CA PHE A 247 -2.63 9.14 -0.93
C PHE A 247 -4.01 8.87 -1.53
N ASP A 248 -4.63 9.91 -2.06
CA ASP A 248 -5.95 9.92 -2.70
C ASP A 248 -6.13 8.92 -3.85
N LEU A 249 -5.12 8.68 -4.70
CA LEU A 249 -5.17 7.67 -5.76
C LEU A 249 -5.27 6.23 -5.24
N ASN A 250 -5.06 5.99 -3.94
CA ASN A 250 -5.30 4.68 -3.34
C ASN A 250 -6.80 4.33 -3.28
N VAL A 251 -7.70 5.32 -3.47
CA VAL A 251 -9.15 5.08 -3.52
C VAL A 251 -9.51 4.07 -4.60
N HIS A 252 -8.92 4.17 -5.79
CA HIS A 252 -9.19 3.25 -6.90
C HIS A 252 -8.85 1.80 -6.56
N TRP A 253 -7.73 1.58 -5.87
CA TRP A 253 -7.33 0.26 -5.43
C TRP A 253 -8.21 -0.25 -4.28
N SER A 254 -8.57 0.63 -3.34
CA SER A 254 -9.46 0.28 -2.22
C SER A 254 -10.86 -0.08 -2.68
N GLU A 255 -11.39 0.60 -3.70
CA GLU A 255 -12.67 0.29 -4.34
C GLU A 255 -12.61 -1.05 -5.05
N ALA A 256 -11.58 -1.30 -5.87
CA ALA A 256 -11.39 -2.58 -6.54
C ALA A 256 -11.25 -3.75 -5.55
N ARG A 257 -10.58 -3.54 -4.41
CA ARG A 257 -10.50 -4.52 -3.33
C ARG A 257 -11.87 -4.79 -2.70
N LYS A 258 -12.65 -3.74 -2.42
CA LYS A 258 -13.97 -3.88 -1.82
C LYS A 258 -14.94 -4.62 -2.74
N GLU A 259 -14.90 -4.32 -4.04
CA GLU A 259 -15.69 -5.03 -5.06
C GLU A 259 -15.32 -6.51 -5.13
N MET A 260 -14.02 -6.83 -5.06
CA MET A 260 -13.54 -8.21 -5.02
C MET A 260 -14.07 -8.97 -3.81
N GLU A 261 -13.86 -8.45 -2.60
CA GLU A 261 -14.31 -9.12 -1.37
C GLU A 261 -15.83 -9.34 -1.35
N GLN A 262 -16.60 -8.38 -1.89
CA GLN A 262 -18.06 -8.53 -2.03
C GLN A 262 -18.46 -9.60 -3.05
N GLN A 263 -17.68 -9.79 -4.11
CA GLN A 263 -17.96 -10.80 -5.13
C GLN A 263 -17.67 -12.22 -4.65
N TYR A 264 -16.60 -12.41 -3.88
CA TYR A 264 -16.13 -13.72 -3.45
C TYR A 264 -16.55 -14.11 -2.02
N ASP A 265 -17.29 -13.23 -1.33
CA ASP A 265 -17.68 -13.39 0.08
C ASP A 265 -16.46 -13.61 0.98
N ASP A 266 -15.37 -12.91 0.67
CA ASP A 266 -14.11 -13.06 1.38
C ASP A 266 -14.28 -12.57 2.82
N PRO A 267 -13.89 -13.36 3.83
CA PRO A 267 -14.04 -12.98 5.22
C PRO A 267 -13.14 -11.78 5.53
N ASN A 268 -13.75 -10.61 5.63
CA ASN A 268 -13.06 -9.40 6.03
C ASN A 268 -13.12 -9.24 7.57
N PRO A 269 -11.97 -9.20 8.26
CA PRO A 269 -11.91 -9.04 9.72
C PRO A 269 -12.36 -7.66 10.23
N ASP A 270 -12.67 -6.71 9.34
CA ASP A 270 -13.02 -5.34 9.70
C ASP A 270 -14.13 -5.27 10.74
N LEU A 271 -15.25 -5.96 10.54
CA LEU A 271 -16.37 -5.88 11.49
C LEU A 271 -15.96 -6.44 12.86
N GLN A 272 -15.28 -7.58 12.91
CA GLN A 272 -14.79 -8.14 14.18
C GLN A 272 -13.80 -7.17 14.83
N LEU A 273 -12.92 -6.54 14.06
CA LEU A 273 -11.92 -5.59 14.56
C LEU A 273 -12.56 -4.32 15.11
N ILE A 274 -13.60 -3.81 14.43
CA ILE A 274 -14.39 -2.66 14.86
C ILE A 274 -15.13 -2.99 16.16
N LEU A 275 -15.81 -4.14 16.22
CA LEU A 275 -16.53 -4.58 17.40
C LEU A 275 -15.58 -4.82 18.59
N PHE A 276 -14.43 -5.44 18.35
CA PHE A 276 -13.38 -5.63 19.35
C PHE A 276 -12.87 -4.28 19.87
N THR A 277 -12.63 -3.33 18.97
CA THR A 277 -12.21 -1.96 19.30
C THR A 277 -13.25 -1.27 20.19
N LEU A 278 -14.53 -1.30 19.80
CA LEU A 278 -15.63 -0.71 20.57
C LEU A 278 -15.78 -1.38 21.95
N PHE A 279 -15.74 -2.71 22.00
CA PHE A 279 -15.80 -3.47 23.24
C PHE A 279 -14.66 -3.09 24.19
N THR A 280 -13.45 -2.95 23.66
CA THR A 280 -12.27 -2.59 24.45
C THR A 280 -12.39 -1.16 25.01
N ILE A 281 -12.90 -0.21 24.22
CA ILE A 281 -13.20 1.15 24.68
C ILE A 281 -14.23 1.15 25.82
N VAL A 282 -15.30 0.36 25.69
CA VAL A 282 -16.33 0.22 26.73
C VAL A 282 -15.74 -0.39 28.01
N CYS A 283 -14.98 -1.48 27.89
CA CYS A 283 -14.33 -2.13 29.03
C CYS A 283 -13.36 -1.19 29.74
N ALA A 284 -12.52 -0.45 28.99
CA ALA A 284 -11.62 0.55 29.55
C ALA A 284 -12.38 1.67 30.29
N SER A 285 -13.51 2.11 29.74
CA SER A 285 -14.37 3.14 30.36
C SER A 285 -15.04 2.65 31.64
N ILE A 286 -15.51 1.41 31.68
CA ILE A 286 -16.09 0.80 32.89
C ILE A 286 -15.01 0.59 33.95
N PHE A 287 -13.86 0.02 33.56
CA PHE A 287 -12.72 -0.17 34.45
C PHE A 287 -12.29 1.15 35.09
N ARG A 288 -12.19 2.22 34.29
CA ARG A 288 -11.95 3.59 34.77
C ARG A 288 -12.95 4.01 35.86
N LYS A 289 -14.26 3.82 35.61
CA LYS A 289 -15.31 4.20 36.57
C LYS A 289 -15.23 3.40 37.87
N VAL A 290 -14.93 2.10 37.80
CA VAL A 290 -14.79 1.23 38.97
C VAL A 290 -13.58 1.62 39.81
N VAL A 291 -12.42 1.85 39.17
CA VAL A 291 -11.19 2.25 39.86
C VAL A 291 -11.37 3.58 40.60
N LEU A 292 -12.01 4.58 39.97
CA LEU A 292 -12.33 5.85 40.62
C LEU A 292 -13.16 5.70 41.89
N ILE A 293 -14.22 4.88 41.83
CA ILE A 293 -15.10 4.65 42.97
C ILE A 293 -14.35 3.95 44.10
N ALA A 294 -13.45 3.02 43.75
CA ALA A 294 -12.70 2.24 44.71
C ALA A 294 -11.56 3.03 45.40
N SER A 295 -10.90 3.97 44.70
CA SER A 295 -9.66 4.58 45.17
C SER A 295 -9.81 5.89 45.96
N ARG A 296 -11.04 6.39 46.19
CA ARG A 296 -11.35 7.59 46.99
C ARG A 296 -10.40 8.79 46.76
N ASP A 297 -10.04 9.08 45.52
CA ASP A 297 -9.34 10.30 45.07
C ASP A 297 -8.16 10.79 45.95
N TYR A 298 -7.25 9.92 46.36
CA TYR A 298 -5.97 10.36 46.93
C TYR A 298 -4.93 10.62 45.83
N PHE A 299 -4.86 11.88 45.37
CA PHE A 299 -3.71 12.40 44.64
C PHE A 299 -2.56 12.63 45.63
N ARG A 300 -1.66 11.66 45.77
CA ARG A 300 -0.41 11.86 46.54
C ARG A 300 0.75 11.86 45.56
N GLY A 301 1.43 12.99 45.49
CA GLY A 301 2.46 13.18 44.50
C GLY A 301 3.77 13.71 44.99
N ASP A 302 4.83 12.95 44.75
CA ASP A 302 6.19 13.47 44.71
C ASP A 302 6.38 14.26 43.41
N SER A 303 7.03 15.41 43.52
CA SER A 303 7.33 16.30 42.40
C SER A 303 8.38 15.67 41.49
N LEU A 304 7.99 15.27 40.28
CA LEU A 304 8.95 15.04 39.20
C LEU A 304 9.63 16.37 38.83
N THR A 305 10.89 16.30 38.41
CA THR A 305 11.47 17.41 37.64
C THR A 305 10.78 17.43 36.26
N SER A 306 10.52 18.64 35.74
CA SER A 306 9.77 18.81 34.48
C SER A 306 10.45 18.20 33.25
N ILE A 307 11.73 17.82 33.35
CA ILE A 307 12.51 17.21 32.27
C ILE A 307 12.35 15.70 32.27
N GLU A 308 12.50 15.04 33.42
CA GLU A 308 12.38 13.58 33.54
C GLU A 308 10.99 13.09 33.15
N GLU A 309 9.95 13.82 33.58
CA GLU A 309 8.56 13.53 33.23
C GLU A 309 8.33 13.61 31.72
N ARG A 310 8.84 14.66 31.07
CA ARG A 310 8.70 14.84 29.61
C ARG A 310 9.45 13.76 28.84
N THR A 311 10.67 13.42 29.27
CA THR A 311 11.46 12.35 28.64
C THR A 311 10.76 11.00 28.77
N ALA A 312 10.26 10.66 29.96
CA ALA A 312 9.53 9.41 30.18
C ALA A 312 8.25 9.34 29.34
N HIS A 313 7.50 10.44 29.25
CA HIS A 313 6.31 10.52 28.41
C HIS A 313 6.63 10.25 26.94
N TYR A 314 7.66 10.91 26.37
CA TYR A 314 8.04 10.67 24.98
C TYR A 314 8.44 9.22 24.74
N ILE A 315 9.22 8.62 25.65
CA ILE A 315 9.61 7.20 25.54
C ILE A 315 8.38 6.30 25.54
N VAL A 316 7.43 6.51 26.47
CA VAL A 316 6.19 5.72 26.56
C VAL A 316 5.36 5.86 25.28
N VAL A 317 5.18 7.08 24.77
CA VAL A 317 4.39 7.32 23.54
C VAL A 317 5.07 6.67 22.33
N TRP A 318 6.38 6.81 22.16
CA TRP A 318 7.10 6.21 21.04
C TRP A 318 7.10 4.67 21.09
N LEU A 319 7.31 4.07 22.26
CA LEU A 319 7.21 2.62 22.43
C LEU A 319 5.79 2.13 22.13
N SER A 320 4.77 2.84 22.64
CA SER A 320 3.36 2.51 22.36
C SER A 320 3.03 2.60 20.88
N PHE A 321 3.54 3.63 20.19
CA PHE A 321 3.37 3.80 18.74
C PHE A 321 3.97 2.63 17.98
N ILE A 322 5.22 2.26 18.28
CA ILE A 322 5.92 1.16 17.60
C ILE A 322 5.15 -0.15 17.80
N ILE A 323 4.74 -0.45 19.03
CA ILE A 323 3.98 -1.68 19.33
C ILE A 323 2.62 -1.64 18.62
N ALA A 324 1.84 -0.58 18.79
CA ALA A 324 0.51 -0.44 18.19
C ALA A 324 0.55 -0.54 16.66
N PHE A 325 1.55 0.08 16.02
CA PHE A 325 1.72 0.07 14.57
C PHE A 325 1.97 -1.35 14.03
N ASN A 326 2.76 -2.16 14.75
CA ASN A 326 3.06 -3.53 14.36
C ASN A 326 1.94 -4.53 14.71
N LEU A 327 0.97 -4.15 15.54
CA LEU A 327 -0.19 -4.99 15.87
C LEU A 327 -1.29 -4.95 14.81
N VAL A 328 -1.30 -3.94 13.94
CA VAL A 328 -2.34 -3.77 12.91
C VAL A 328 -2.24 -4.91 11.89
N PRO A 329 -3.31 -5.70 11.68
CA PRO A 329 -3.32 -6.72 10.64
C PRO A 329 -3.08 -6.11 9.26
N GLN A 330 -2.28 -6.76 8.41
CA GLN A 330 -2.00 -6.24 7.07
C GLN A 330 -3.18 -6.47 6.09
N THR A 331 -4.09 -7.39 6.44
CA THR A 331 -5.24 -7.76 5.62
C THR A 331 -6.50 -6.96 5.91
N THR A 332 -6.51 -6.03 6.87
CA THR A 332 -7.70 -5.21 7.20
C THR A 332 -7.82 -4.01 6.26
N HIS A 333 -9.01 -3.43 6.12
CA HIS A 333 -9.13 -2.17 5.38
C HIS A 333 -8.56 -1.00 6.17
N PRO A 334 -8.16 0.08 5.49
CA PRO A 334 -7.58 1.26 6.12
C PRO A 334 -8.40 1.81 7.28
N PHE A 335 -9.73 1.91 7.15
CA PHE A 335 -10.56 2.48 8.20
C PHE A 335 -10.54 1.66 9.50
N ALA A 336 -10.81 0.35 9.41
CA ALA A 336 -10.75 -0.55 10.56
C ALA A 336 -9.34 -0.59 11.17
N SER A 337 -8.31 -0.59 10.32
CA SER A 337 -6.91 -0.55 10.73
C SER A 337 -6.56 0.69 11.55
N TRP A 338 -7.00 1.88 11.11
CA TRP A 338 -6.79 3.12 11.85
C TRP A 338 -7.52 3.13 13.18
N MET A 339 -8.77 2.66 13.23
CA MET A 339 -9.48 2.56 14.51
C MET A 339 -8.77 1.62 15.48
N TYR A 340 -8.36 0.44 15.00
CA TYR A 340 -7.62 -0.52 15.80
C TYR A 340 -6.28 0.03 16.28
N PHE A 341 -5.52 0.67 15.38
CA PHE A 341 -4.24 1.32 15.71
C PHE A 341 -4.42 2.36 16.83
N ILE A 342 -5.39 3.27 16.67
CA ILE A 342 -5.66 4.32 17.64
C ILE A 342 -6.03 3.70 18.98
N THR A 343 -6.94 2.74 19.02
CA THR A 343 -7.35 2.10 20.28
C THR A 343 -6.19 1.39 20.98
N ASN A 344 -5.39 0.61 20.26
CA ASN A 344 -4.22 -0.05 20.84
C ASN A 344 -3.17 0.94 21.33
N LEU A 345 -2.91 2.01 20.56
CA LEU A 345 -1.99 3.07 20.95
C LEU A 345 -2.38 3.66 22.31
N ASN A 346 -3.65 4.01 22.50
CA ASN A 346 -4.10 4.59 23.76
C ASN A 346 -3.98 3.61 24.93
N ILE A 347 -4.38 2.35 24.74
CA ILE A 347 -4.28 1.31 25.79
C ILE A 347 -2.83 1.13 26.21
N LEU A 348 -1.92 1.01 25.24
CA LEU A 348 -0.49 0.84 25.51
C LEU A 348 0.09 2.03 26.25
N ILE A 349 -0.27 3.26 25.85
CA ILE A 349 0.16 4.46 26.56
C ILE A 349 -0.31 4.42 28.01
N ILE A 350 -1.59 4.11 28.26
CA ILE A 350 -2.14 4.03 29.63
C ILE A 350 -1.41 2.96 30.45
N CYS A 351 -1.26 1.74 29.91
CA CYS A 351 -0.64 0.62 30.61
C CYS A 351 0.85 0.87 30.90
N LEU A 352 1.60 1.41 29.94
CA LEU A 352 3.02 1.72 30.11
C LEU A 352 3.25 2.90 31.04
N SER A 353 2.40 3.93 31.00
CA SER A 353 2.43 5.03 31.97
C SER A 353 2.16 4.55 33.39
N ASP A 354 1.14 3.72 33.60
CA ASP A 354 0.83 3.14 34.92
C ASP A 354 1.98 2.26 35.44
N THR A 355 2.54 1.41 34.56
CA THR A 355 3.70 0.57 34.90
C THR A 355 4.92 1.40 35.29
N PHE A 356 5.23 2.45 34.52
CA PHE A 356 6.33 3.37 34.81
C PHE A 356 6.16 4.03 36.19
N VAL A 357 4.96 4.53 36.49
CA VAL A 357 4.66 5.16 37.78
C VAL A 357 4.76 4.15 38.93
N LYS A 358 4.23 2.93 38.78
CA LYS A 358 4.32 1.86 39.79
C LYS A 358 5.76 1.46 40.10
N ILE A 359 6.58 1.26 39.08
CA ILE A 359 8.01 0.94 39.24
C ILE A 359 8.70 2.06 40.01
N ARG A 360 8.42 3.32 39.67
CA ARG A 360 9.07 4.48 40.29
C ARG A 360 8.65 4.67 41.76
N LEU A 361 7.39 4.43 42.07
CA LEU A 361 6.81 4.56 43.41
C LEU A 361 6.95 3.30 44.26
N ASN A 362 7.78 2.35 43.83
CA ASN A 362 8.03 1.08 44.53
C ASN A 362 6.74 0.32 44.87
N ASN A 363 5.86 0.15 43.87
CA ASN A 363 4.54 -0.48 43.96
C ASN A 363 3.51 0.24 44.86
N SER A 364 3.77 1.48 45.28
CA SER A 364 2.72 2.31 45.91
C SER A 364 1.68 2.71 44.86
N THR A 365 0.40 2.50 45.15
CA THR A 365 -0.70 2.88 44.25
C THR A 365 -0.84 4.40 44.18
N SER A 366 -0.74 4.98 43.00
CA SER A 366 -1.09 6.38 42.77
C SER A 366 -2.12 6.50 41.65
N ASN A 367 -3.13 7.36 41.85
CA ASN A 367 -4.22 7.59 40.89
C ASN A 367 -3.81 8.48 39.71
N TYR A 368 -2.54 8.43 39.30
CA TYR A 368 -1.97 9.33 38.31
C TYR A 368 -2.54 9.11 36.91
N ALA A 369 -3.02 7.92 36.57
CA ALA A 369 -3.46 7.57 35.22
C ALA A 369 -4.73 8.30 34.74
N TYR A 370 -5.45 9.01 35.62
CA TYR A 370 -6.81 9.49 35.32
C TYR A 370 -6.92 10.72 34.41
N PRO A 371 -6.13 11.82 34.59
CA PRO A 371 -6.14 12.95 33.67
C PRO A 371 -5.70 12.53 32.26
N TRP A 372 -4.72 11.63 32.20
CA TRP A 372 -4.19 11.06 30.97
C TRP A 372 -5.24 10.25 30.19
N LEU A 373 -6.07 9.45 30.87
CA LEU A 373 -7.17 8.71 30.23
C LEU A 373 -8.15 9.62 29.46
N LEU A 374 -8.49 10.79 30.01
CA LEU A 374 -9.37 11.74 29.32
C LEU A 374 -8.67 12.43 28.15
N GLU A 375 -7.43 12.88 28.34
CA GLU A 375 -6.61 13.48 27.29
C GLU A 375 -6.46 12.53 26.08
N PHE A 376 -6.15 11.27 26.35
CA PHE A 376 -6.01 10.22 25.34
C PHE A 376 -7.35 9.91 24.63
N SER A 377 -8.46 9.89 25.36
CA SER A 377 -9.79 9.73 24.77
C SER A 377 -10.14 10.89 23.83
N LEU A 378 -9.86 12.14 24.22
CA LEU A 378 -10.10 13.32 23.39
C LEU A 378 -9.17 13.35 22.17
N ASN A 379 -7.91 12.96 22.33
CA ASN A 379 -6.96 12.84 21.23
C ASN A 379 -7.40 11.79 20.20
N SER A 380 -7.93 10.66 20.68
CA SER A 380 -8.48 9.61 19.82
C SER A 380 -9.65 10.09 18.98
N VAL A 381 -10.62 10.76 19.61
CA VAL A 381 -11.77 11.34 18.91
C VAL A 381 -11.31 12.37 17.89
N PHE A 382 -10.37 13.24 18.27
CA PHE A 382 -9.78 14.22 17.36
C PHE A 382 -9.13 13.54 16.15
N LEU A 383 -8.31 12.51 16.35
CA LEU A 383 -7.63 11.80 15.28
C LEU A 383 -8.61 11.07 14.35
N LEU A 384 -9.70 10.49 14.87
CA LEU A 384 -10.77 9.91 14.05
C LEU A 384 -11.48 10.97 13.20
N ILE A 385 -11.78 12.14 13.78
CA ILE A 385 -12.36 13.28 13.04
C ILE A 385 -11.37 13.77 11.97
N SER A 386 -10.09 13.88 12.30
CA SER A 386 -9.03 14.25 11.34
C SER A 386 -8.99 13.29 10.17
N LEU A 387 -9.03 11.97 10.41
CA LEU A 387 -9.07 10.97 9.34
C LEU A 387 -10.31 11.10 8.45
N ALA A 388 -11.48 11.36 9.04
CA ALA A 388 -12.70 11.62 8.27
C ALA A 388 -12.57 12.89 7.39
N ILE A 389 -12.01 13.97 7.93
CA ILE A 389 -11.75 15.20 7.16
C ILE A 389 -10.78 14.94 6.01
N LEU A 390 -9.70 14.19 6.25
CA LEU A 390 -8.73 13.84 5.21
C LEU A 390 -9.37 12.99 4.10
N ALA A 391 -10.21 12.02 4.46
CA ALA A 391 -10.93 11.19 3.50
C ALA A 391 -11.90 12.02 2.62
N LEU A 392 -12.50 13.08 3.18
CA LEU A 392 -13.38 14.01 2.45
C LEU A 392 -12.63 15.08 1.65
N THR A 393 -11.30 15.18 1.79
CA THR A 393 -10.51 16.18 1.08
C THR A 393 -9.97 15.59 -0.22
N PRO A 394 -10.50 15.99 -1.40
CA PRO A 394 -10.13 15.33 -2.66
C PRO A 394 -8.71 15.70 -3.12
N GLU A 395 -8.27 16.93 -2.89
CA GLU A 395 -6.98 17.41 -3.38
C GLU A 395 -5.83 16.96 -2.48
N PHE A 396 -4.85 16.26 -3.05
CA PHE A 396 -3.66 15.82 -2.33
C PHE A 396 -2.91 16.93 -1.58
N GLY A 397 -2.67 18.08 -2.24
CA GLY A 397 -1.93 19.18 -1.61
C GLY A 397 -2.61 19.70 -0.34
N THR A 398 -3.92 19.91 -0.41
CA THR A 398 -4.76 20.32 0.72
C THR A 398 -4.79 19.23 1.81
N ARG A 399 -4.94 17.97 1.40
CA ARG A 399 -4.93 16.81 2.30
C ARG A 399 -3.61 16.68 3.07
N ALA A 400 -2.46 16.85 2.42
CA ALA A 400 -1.15 16.80 3.07
C ALA A 400 -0.98 17.92 4.11
N ILE A 401 -1.39 19.14 3.78
CA ILE A 401 -1.37 20.28 4.71
C ILE A 401 -2.27 20.00 5.92
N LEU A 402 -3.51 19.54 5.66
CA LEU A 402 -4.44 19.18 6.73
C LEU A 402 -3.90 18.06 7.61
N ALA A 403 -3.22 17.06 7.04
CA ALA A 403 -2.62 15.97 7.82
C ALA A 403 -1.53 16.49 8.77
N ILE A 404 -0.69 17.42 8.30
CA ILE A 404 0.32 18.10 9.13
C ILE A 404 -0.35 18.92 10.23
N ILE A 405 -1.38 19.71 9.90
CA ILE A 405 -2.14 20.50 10.88
C ILE A 405 -2.77 19.60 11.94
N CYS A 406 -3.39 18.48 11.53
CA CYS A 406 -4.00 17.52 12.44
C CYS A 406 -2.93 16.88 13.34
N MET A 407 -1.78 16.48 12.78
CA MET A 407 -0.68 15.92 13.57
C MET A 407 -0.17 16.94 14.61
N ILE A 408 0.11 18.18 14.21
CA ILE A 408 0.54 19.25 15.14
C ILE A 408 -0.55 19.52 16.19
N SER A 409 -1.81 19.56 15.79
CA SER A 409 -2.93 19.78 16.71
C SER A 409 -3.05 18.66 17.74
N SER A 410 -2.88 17.40 17.31
CA SER A 410 -2.90 16.24 18.20
C SER A 410 -1.73 16.24 19.20
N LEU A 411 -0.56 16.73 18.79
CA LEU A 411 0.65 16.73 19.64
C LEU A 411 0.71 17.92 20.61
N PHE A 412 0.12 19.07 20.25
CA PHE A 412 0.29 20.31 21.01
C PHE A 412 -1.03 20.92 21.46
N ILE A 413 -2.01 21.06 20.56
CA ILE A 413 -3.25 21.79 20.85
C ILE A 413 -4.17 20.99 21.76
N ILE A 414 -4.41 19.71 21.45
CA ILE A 414 -5.29 18.86 22.25
C ILE A 414 -4.77 18.68 23.69
N PRO A 415 -3.48 18.39 23.93
CA PRO A 415 -2.93 18.39 25.29
C PRO A 415 -3.12 19.71 26.03
N LEU A 416 -2.91 20.86 25.36
CA LEU A 416 -3.10 22.18 25.96
C LEU A 416 -4.56 22.45 26.33
N ILE A 417 -5.50 22.08 25.48
CA ILE A 417 -6.96 22.20 25.76
C ILE A 417 -7.34 21.29 26.91
N CYS A 418 -6.91 20.02 26.89
CA CYS A 418 -7.16 19.07 27.97
C CYS A 418 -6.65 19.62 29.31
N LYS A 419 -5.43 20.16 29.32
CA LYS A 419 -4.86 20.81 30.50
C LYS A 419 -5.70 21.98 31.00
N LYS A 420 -6.22 22.83 30.10
CA LYS A 420 -7.00 24.02 30.48
C LYS A 420 -8.41 23.68 30.95
N VAL A 421 -9.04 22.65 30.37
CA VAL A 421 -10.41 22.22 30.69
C VAL A 421 -10.46 21.29 31.92
N LEU A 422 -9.46 20.41 32.10
CA LEU A 422 -9.36 19.53 33.26
C LEU A 422 -8.89 20.25 34.52
N ILE A 423 -8.15 21.36 34.36
CA ILE A 423 -7.59 22.16 35.46
C ILE A 423 -8.29 23.52 35.50
N GLU A 424 -9.61 23.54 35.63
CA GLU A 424 -10.33 24.73 36.09
C GLU A 424 -10.20 24.84 37.62
N CYS A 425 -9.05 25.33 38.13
CA CYS A 425 -8.96 26.19 39.32
C CYS A 425 -7.53 26.43 39.83
N THR A 426 -7.28 27.72 40.11
CA THR A 426 -6.33 28.33 41.05
C THR A 426 -4.84 28.37 40.67
N ASP A 427 -4.29 29.58 40.82
CA ASP A 427 -2.89 30.02 40.72
C ASP A 427 -1.83 28.95 40.98
N TYR A 428 -1.55 28.13 39.97
CA TYR A 428 -0.42 27.22 39.99
C TYR A 428 0.49 27.44 38.79
N SER A 429 1.74 27.68 39.14
CA SER A 429 2.86 28.07 38.30
C SER A 429 2.96 27.22 37.03
N ARG A 430 3.25 27.93 35.94
CA ARG A 430 3.58 27.38 34.63
C ARG A 430 4.48 26.15 34.76
N TYR A 431 4.16 25.11 33.99
CA TYR A 431 4.94 23.88 33.77
C TYR A 431 4.81 22.73 34.76
N GLN A 432 3.84 22.71 35.68
CA GLN A 432 3.53 21.48 36.43
C GLN A 432 2.41 20.70 35.73
N LEU A 433 2.68 19.43 35.42
CA LEU A 433 1.73 18.41 34.96
C LEU A 433 1.17 17.59 36.14
N LEU A 434 1.52 17.97 37.38
CA LEU A 434 1.03 17.42 38.64
C LEU A 434 0.44 18.54 39.51
N PRO A 435 -0.68 18.32 40.21
CA PRO A 435 -1.15 19.27 41.19
C PRO A 435 -0.10 19.35 42.31
N PRO A 436 0.29 20.53 42.77
CA PRO A 436 1.17 20.63 43.92
C PRO A 436 0.45 20.10 45.15
N LEU A 437 1.24 19.44 45.99
CA LEU A 437 0.81 19.02 47.32
C LEU A 437 0.14 20.21 48.02
N LYS A 438 -1.14 20.06 48.41
CA LYS A 438 -1.62 20.75 49.59
C LYS A 438 -0.65 20.35 50.69
N LYS A 439 0.20 21.28 51.13
CA LYS A 439 0.87 21.15 52.42
C LYS A 439 -0.24 20.90 53.42
N ASP A 440 -0.20 19.73 54.05
CA ASP A 440 -0.97 19.48 55.25
C ASP A 440 -0.82 20.69 56.17
N TYR A 441 -1.96 21.20 56.65
CA TYR A 441 -1.97 22.09 57.79
C TYR A 441 -1.27 21.35 58.93
N ILE A 442 -0.04 21.76 59.23
CA ILE A 442 0.53 21.57 60.56
C ILE A 442 0.02 22.75 61.39
N HIS A 443 -1.18 22.59 61.93
CA HIS A 443 -1.57 22.84 63.32
C HIS A 443 -3.08 22.71 63.50
#